data_AF-A0A1D7YCT1-F1
#
_entry.id   AF-A0A1D7YCT1-F1
#
_cell.length_a   1.000
_cell.length_b   1.000
_cell.length_c   1.000
_cell.angle_alpha   90.00
_cell.angle_beta   90.00
_cell.angle_gamma   90.00
#
_symmetry.space_group_name_H-M   'P 1'
#
loop_
_entity.id
_entity.type
_entity.pdbx_description
1 polymer ?
#
loop_
_entity_poly.entity_id
_entity_poly.type
_entity_poly.pdbx_seq_one_letter_code
_entity_poly.pdbx_strand_id
1 'polypeptide(L)' 'MKLTGRTKGLKISTALVLQHRMAGKWTNLNAATKAKKGSSYSLQAKLSKGTHVLRIAAVNGSGKVYSSTVTVKVS' A
#
# COMPACT_ATOMS: atom_id res chain seq x y z
N MET A 1 -9.13 8.73 0.48
CA MET A 1 -9.53 7.36 0.13
C MET A 1 -8.98 6.37 1.15
N LYS A 2 -9.72 5.29 1.45
CA LYS A 2 -9.27 4.22 2.35
C LYS A 2 -8.94 2.97 1.53
N LEU A 3 -7.71 2.50 1.62
CA LEU A 3 -7.28 1.22 1.09
C LEU A 3 -7.29 0.19 2.21
N THR A 4 -8.03 -0.89 1.99
CA THR A 4 -8.04 -2.05 2.88
C THR A 4 -7.71 -3.28 2.07
N GLY A 5 -6.97 -4.19 2.67
CA GLY A 5 -6.66 -5.45 2.01
C GLY A 5 -6.18 -6.51 3.00
N ARG A 6 -5.91 -7.69 2.47
CA ARG A 6 -5.31 -8.79 3.22
C ARG A 6 -3.84 -8.94 2.84
N THR A 7 -3.02 -9.30 3.82
CA THR A 7 -1.60 -9.56 3.68
C THR A 7 -1.35 -11.03 3.97
N LYS A 8 -1.04 -11.82 2.94
CA LYS A 8 -0.71 -13.24 3.11
C LYS A 8 0.80 -13.37 3.39
N GLY A 9 1.17 -14.15 4.41
CA GLY A 9 2.58 -14.43 4.72
C GLY A 9 3.37 -13.27 5.33
N LEU A 10 2.70 -12.20 5.78
CA LEU A 10 3.34 -11.14 6.57
C LEU A 10 3.12 -11.37 8.06
N LYS A 11 4.17 -11.09 8.85
CA LYS A 11 4.05 -11.06 10.30
C LYS A 11 3.11 -9.93 10.71
N ILE A 12 2.40 -10.14 11.82
CA ILE A 12 1.65 -9.07 12.47
C ILE A 12 2.65 -7.96 12.82
N SER A 13 2.22 -6.71 12.72
CA SER A 13 3.03 -5.52 12.92
C SER A 13 4.08 -5.23 11.84
N THR A 14 4.12 -5.98 10.74
CA THR A 14 4.94 -5.64 9.57
C THR A 14 4.55 -4.26 9.02
N ALA A 15 5.55 -3.40 8.80
CA ALA A 15 5.36 -2.09 8.19
C ALA A 15 4.93 -2.23 6.72
N LEU A 16 3.85 -1.54 6.39
CA LEU A 16 3.25 -1.46 5.06
C LEU A 16 3.27 0.00 4.63
N VAL A 17 3.87 0.29 3.49
CA VAL A 17 3.96 1.63 2.93
C VAL A 17 3.19 1.67 1.62
N LEU A 18 2.33 2.67 1.45
CA LEU A 18 1.66 2.88 0.18
C LEU A 18 2.62 3.58 -0.79
N GLN A 19 2.77 3.01 -1.97
CA GLN A 19 3.51 3.60 -3.08
C GLN A 19 2.53 4.04 -4.17
N HIS A 20 2.85 5.17 -4.78
CA HIS A 20 2.13 5.75 -5.89
C HIS A 20 3.04 5.84 -7.10
N ARG A 21 2.54 5.42 -8.26
CA ARG A 21 3.26 5.53 -9.52
C ARG A 21 3.08 6.93 -10.08
N MET A 22 4.10 7.77 -9.96
CA MET A 22 4.14 9.13 -10.52
C MET A 22 5.13 9.16 -11.68
N ALA A 23 4.67 9.57 -12.86
CA ALA A 23 5.50 9.67 -14.07
C ALA A 23 6.35 8.41 -14.34
N GLY A 24 5.75 7.23 -14.18
CA GLY A 24 6.42 5.93 -14.39
C GLY A 24 7.27 5.42 -13.22
N LYS A 25 7.56 6.25 -12.20
CA LYS A 25 8.36 5.89 -11.02
C LYS A 25 7.49 5.60 -9.81
N TRP A 26 7.91 4.67 -8.96
CA TRP A 26 7.23 4.38 -7.69
C TRP A 26 7.76 5.28 -6.59
N THR A 27 6.89 6.13 -6.05
CA THR A 27 7.20 7.04 -4.95
C THR A 27 6.42 6.61 -3.71
N ASN A 28 7.07 6.61 -2.56
CA ASN A 28 6.37 6.36 -1.29
C ASN A 28 5.45 7.54 -0.97
N LEU A 29 4.18 7.25 -0.71
CA LEU A 29 3.29 8.23 -0.10
C LEU A 29 3.56 8.30 1.41
N ASN A 30 3.25 9.44 2.02
CA ASN A 30 3.20 9.62 3.48
C ASN A 30 2.01 8.88 4.12
N ALA A 31 1.73 7.68 3.63
CA ALA A 31 0.70 6.81 4.15
C ALA A 31 1.36 5.45 4.41
N ALA A 32 1.51 5.14 5.69
CA ALA A 32 2.05 3.87 6.17
C ALA A 32 1.10 3.30 7.23
N THR A 33 1.07 1.98 7.32
CA THR A 33 0.28 1.25 8.32
C THR A 33 1.05 0.00 8.72
N LYS A 34 0.52 -0.74 9.69
CA LYS A 34 1.07 -2.03 10.09
C LYS A 34 0.06 -3.13 9.81
N ALA A 35 0.56 -4.32 9.46
CA ALA A 35 -0.28 -5.50 9.32
C ALA A 35 -0.95 -5.81 10.67
N LYS A 36 -2.28 -5.92 10.68
CA LYS A 36 -3.10 -6.19 11.86
C LYS A 36 -3.27 -7.70 12.06
N LYS A 37 -3.66 -8.07 13.29
CA LYS A 37 -4.06 -9.44 13.63
C LYS A 37 -5.16 -9.91 12.66
N GLY A 38 -5.02 -11.12 12.12
CA GLY A 38 -5.88 -11.62 11.05
C GLY A 38 -5.40 -11.26 9.63
N SER A 39 -4.12 -10.91 9.47
CA SER A 39 -3.51 -10.74 8.14
C SER A 39 -4.22 -9.69 7.28
N SER A 40 -4.56 -8.56 7.88
CA SER A 40 -5.28 -7.46 7.23
C SER A 40 -4.58 -6.12 7.43
N TYR A 41 -4.91 -5.15 6.59
CA TYR A 41 -4.43 -3.78 6.75
C TYR A 41 -5.50 -2.77 6.34
N SER A 42 -5.38 -1.58 6.93
CA SER A 42 -6.20 -0.43 6.58
C SER A 42 -5.30 0.79 6.56
N LEU A 43 -5.32 1.52 5.45
CA LEU A 43 -4.47 2.67 5.22
C LEU A 43 -5.30 3.77 4.56
N GLN A 44 -5.11 4.99 5.03
CA GLN A 44 -5.81 6.14 4.49
C GLN A 44 -4.83 6.96 3.66
N ALA A 45 -5.18 7.17 2.39
CA ALA A 45 -4.38 7.94 1.46
C ALA A 45 -5.14 9.19 1.03
N LYS A 46 -4.46 10.33 1.09
CA LYS A 46 -4.87 11.54 0.39
C LYS A 46 -4.28 11.49 -1.01
N LEU A 47 -5.17 11.50 -2.01
CA LEU A 47 -4.84 11.53 -3.42
C LEU A 47 -5.53 12.75 -4.01
N SER A 48 -4.88 13.40 -4.95
CA SER A 48 -5.47 14.49 -5.73
C SER A 48 -6.55 13.96 -6.68
N LYS A 49 -7.26 14.85 -7.38
CA LYS A 49 -8.07 14.43 -8.53
C LYS A 49 -7.16 13.89 -9.62
N GLY A 50 -7.63 12.86 -10.32
CA GLY A 50 -6.92 12.21 -11.41
C GLY A 50 -6.84 10.69 -11.27
N THR A 51 -6.05 10.08 -12.14
CA THR A 51 -5.80 8.63 -12.15
C THR A 51 -4.51 8.34 -11.40
N HIS A 52 -4.60 7.48 -10.40
CA HIS A 52 -3.52 7.13 -9.49
C HIS A 52 -3.30 5.62 -9.50
N VAL A 53 -2.09 5.17 -9.85
CA VAL A 53 -1.72 3.75 -9.76
C VAL A 53 -0.98 3.52 -8.45
N LEU A 54 -1.56 2.70 -7.59
CA LEU A 54 -1.11 2.49 -6.22
C LEU A 54 -0.67 1.05 -6.01
N ARG A 55 0.30 0.83 -5.11
CA ARG A 55 0.63 -0.51 -4.59
C ARG A 55 1.09 -0.41 -3.15
N ILE A 56 0.93 -1.48 -2.39
CA ILE A 56 1.49 -1.61 -1.06
C ILE A 56 2.85 -2.28 -1.15
N ALA A 57 3.86 -1.70 -0.52
CA ALA A 57 5.15 -2.33 -0.28
C ALA A 57 5.25 -2.73 1.18
N ALA A 58 5.72 -3.95 1.45
CA ALA A 58 6.03 -4.42 2.79
C ALA A 58 7.43 -5.03 2.82
N VAL A 59 8.03 -5.07 4.00
CA VAL A 59 9.30 -5.76 4.23
C VAL A 59 9.02 -6.98 5.10
N ASN A 60 9.36 -8.17 4.60
CA ASN A 60 9.35 -9.40 5.38
C ASN A 60 10.81 -9.85 5.64
N GLY A 61 10.98 -10.92 6.43
CA GLY A 61 12.31 -11.46 6.73
C GLY A 61 13.08 -11.98 5.51
N SER A 62 12.43 -12.11 4.35
CA SER A 62 13.01 -12.58 3.09
C SER A 62 13.20 -11.46 2.06
N GLY A 63 12.82 -10.22 2.37
CA GLY A 63 12.97 -9.06 1.47
C GLY A 63 11.71 -8.19 1.33
N LYS A 64 11.66 -7.42 0.23
CA LYS A 64 10.51 -6.54 -0.08
C LYS A 64 9.44 -7.34 -0.83
N VAL A 65 8.23 -7.33 -0.32
CA VAL A 65 7.04 -7.89 -0.99
C VAL A 65 6.10 -6.77 -1.40
N TYR A 66 5.46 -6.94 -2.55
CA TYR A 66 4.56 -5.95 -3.13
C TYR A 66 3.17 -6.53 -3.30
N SER A 67 2.13 -5.74 -3.06
CA SER A 67 0.77 -6.09 -3.45
C SER A 67 0.56 -5.92 -4.95
N SER A 68 -0.57 -6.45 -5.45
CA SER A 68 -1.10 -6.08 -6.75
C SER A 68 -1.24 -4.56 -6.86
N THR A 69 -1.04 -4.06 -8.08
CA THR A 69 -1.22 -2.65 -8.43
C THR A 69 -2.71 -2.35 -8.58
N VAL A 70 -3.18 -1.30 -7.92
CA VAL A 70 -4.57 -0.85 -7.97
C VAL A 70 -4.60 0.51 -8.66
N THR A 71 -5.37 0.62 -9.74
CA THR A 71 -5.62 1.89 -10.40
C THR A 71 -6.87 2.52 -9.80
N VAL A 72 -6.75 3.74 -9.32
CA VAL A 72 -7.80 4.50 -8.65
C VAL A 72 -8.03 5.78 -9.44
N LYS A 73 -9.28 6.05 -9.82
CA LYS A 73 -9.67 7.32 -10.43
C LYS A 73 -10.41 8.16 -9.39
N VAL A 74 -9.86 9.32 -9.05
CA VAL A 74 -10.46 10.30 -8.15
C VAL A 74 -11.05 11.41 -9.01
N SER A 75 -12.37 11.58 -8.99
CA SER A 75 -13.10 12.54 -9.82
C SER A 75 -13.60 13.75 -9.05
#